data_AF-A0A7C8CWU2-F1
#
_entry.id   AF-A0A7C8CWU2-F1
#
_cell.length_a   1.000
_cell.length_b   1.000
_cell.length_c   1.000
_cell.angle_alpha   90.00
_cell.angle_beta   90.00
_cell.angle_gamma   90.00
#
_symmetry.space_group_name_H-M   'P 1'
#
loop_
_entity.id
_entity.type
_entity.pdbx_description
1 polymer ?
#
loop_
_entity_poly.entity_id
_entity_poly.type
_entity_poly.pdbx_seq_one_letter_code
_entity_poly.pdbx_strand_id
1 'polypeptide(L)' 'MISKYTVHAAATAIVAGVALGLSSSAPEGVSVGDQVSYSFRTPAFNAMGAKSLSDMRGKPMLVEFWGTR' A
#
# COMPACT_ATOMS: atom_id res chain seq x y z
N MET A 1 -6.24 36.11 -37.11
CA MET A 1 -5.51 35.90 -38.37
C MET A 1 -4.12 35.38 -38.04
N ILE A 2 -3.65 34.34 -38.76
CA ILE A 2 -2.25 33.89 -38.94
C ILE A 2 -1.70 33.14 -37.71
N SER A 3 -1.78 31.79 -37.63
CA SER A 3 -0.95 30.76 -38.31
C SER A 3 0.54 31.08 -38.26
N LYS A 4 1.41 30.06 -38.14
CA LYS A 4 2.76 29.95 -38.75
C LYS A 4 3.79 29.22 -37.86
N TYR A 5 3.88 27.93 -38.15
CA TYR A 5 5.09 27.19 -38.53
C TYR A 5 6.22 26.91 -37.53
N THR A 6 6.84 25.79 -37.88
CA THR A 6 8.29 25.50 -37.77
C THR A 6 8.59 24.66 -36.54
N VAL A 7 8.40 23.33 -36.64
CA VAL A 7 9.39 22.37 -37.20
C VAL A 7 10.73 22.60 -36.52
N HIS A 8 11.21 21.64 -35.75
CA HIS A 8 12.59 21.13 -35.83
C HIS A 8 12.59 19.76 -35.14
N ALA A 9 12.53 18.74 -35.98
CA ALA A 9 12.80 17.37 -35.60
C ALA A 9 14.25 17.27 -35.11
N ALA A 10 14.48 16.57 -34.01
CA ALA A 10 15.81 16.04 -33.70
C ALA A 10 15.70 14.79 -32.83
N ALA A 11 15.96 13.67 -33.50
CA ALA A 11 16.67 12.49 -33.00
C ALA A 11 16.20 11.89 -31.66
N THR A 12 15.29 10.92 -31.75
CA THR A 12 14.98 10.02 -30.63
C THR A 12 15.91 8.81 -30.69
N ALA A 13 16.99 8.82 -29.90
CA ALA A 13 17.74 7.62 -29.58
C ALA A 13 16.96 6.85 -28.50
N ILE A 14 16.49 5.65 -28.83
CA ILE A 14 15.77 4.76 -27.91
C ILE A 14 16.80 4.19 -26.93
N VAL A 15 16.88 4.79 -25.73
CA VAL A 15 17.52 4.16 -24.59
C VAL A 15 16.51 3.18 -24.00
N ALA A 16 16.71 1.90 -24.27
CA ALA A 16 16.02 0.80 -23.61
C ALA A 16 16.50 0.74 -22.15
N GLY A 17 16.00 1.64 -21.32
CA GLY A 17 16.06 1.53 -19.88
C GLY A 17 14.95 0.60 -19.42
N VAL A 18 15.28 -0.65 -19.10
CA VAL A 18 14.42 -1.48 -18.23
C VAL A 18 14.41 -0.76 -16.88
N ALA A 19 13.44 0.12 -16.71
CA ALA A 19 13.07 0.64 -15.42
C ALA A 19 12.57 -0.56 -14.62
N LEU A 20 13.45 -1.11 -13.78
CA LEU A 20 13.06 -1.89 -12.61
C LEU A 20 12.31 -0.94 -11.67
N GLY A 21 11.09 -0.60 -12.06
CA GLY A 21 10.11 0.01 -11.19
C GLY A 21 9.80 -1.02 -10.13
N LEU A 22 10.43 -0.86 -8.97
CA LEU A 22 9.85 -1.29 -7.71
C LEU A 22 8.53 -0.52 -7.59
N SER A 23 7.49 -1.05 -8.23
CA SER A 23 6.12 -0.67 -7.98
C SER A 23 5.89 -1.00 -6.52
N SER A 24 6.04 -0.01 -5.65
CA SER A 24 5.46 -0.05 -4.32
C SER A 24 3.96 -0.21 -4.54
N SER A 25 3.45 -1.44 -4.50
CA SER A 25 2.03 -1.65 -4.35
C SER A 25 1.63 -0.92 -3.09
N ALA A 26 0.74 0.06 -3.22
CA ALA A 26 0.03 0.55 -2.06
C ALA A 26 -0.57 -0.69 -1.38
N PRO A 27 -0.47 -0.82 -0.04
CA PRO A 27 -1.06 -1.96 0.63
C PRO A 27 -2.55 -1.98 0.26
N GLU A 28 -2.97 -3.03 -0.44
CA GLU A 28 -4.38 -3.26 -0.73
C GLU A 28 -5.10 -3.28 0.62
N GLY A 29 -6.08 -2.38 0.77
CA GLY A 29 -6.85 -2.27 1.99
C GLY A 29 -7.62 -3.56 2.27
N VAL A 30 -8.09 -3.72 3.52
CA VAL A 30 -8.91 -4.87 3.90
C VAL A 30 -10.30 -4.75 3.28
N SER A 31 -10.78 -5.82 2.64
CA SER A 31 -12.11 -5.92 2.06
C SER A 31 -13.05 -6.79 2.92
N VAL A 32 -14.36 -6.61 2.73
CA VAL A 32 -15.37 -7.42 3.41
C VAL A 32 -15.22 -8.88 2.98
N GLY A 33 -15.07 -9.78 3.96
CA GLY A 33 -14.87 -11.20 3.75
C GLY A 33 -13.41 -11.65 3.85
N ASP A 34 -12.45 -10.72 3.91
CA ASP A 34 -11.05 -11.06 4.06
C ASP A 34 -10.74 -11.70 5.41
N GLN A 35 -9.85 -12.69 5.39
CA GLN A 35 -9.28 -13.26 6.61
C GLN A 35 -7.99 -12.55 6.99
N VAL A 36 -8.08 -11.65 7.96
CA VAL A 36 -6.93 -10.87 8.43
C VAL A 36 -6.10 -11.69 9.44
N SER A 37 -4.77 -11.60 9.33
CA SER A 37 -3.81 -12.15 10.29
C SER A 37 -2.69 -11.15 10.52
N TYR A 38 -2.36 -10.89 11.78
CA TYR A 38 -1.28 -9.98 12.16
C TYR A 38 -0.70 -10.39 13.51
N SER A 39 0.62 -10.41 13.60
CA SER A 39 1.36 -10.64 14.85
C SER A 39 1.86 -9.30 15.38
N PHE A 40 1.56 -9.00 16.64
CA PHE A 40 1.94 -7.72 17.24
C PHE A 40 3.45 -7.66 17.43
N ARG A 41 4.07 -6.58 16.97
CA ARG A 41 5.52 -6.36 17.10
C ARG A 41 5.94 -6.12 18.54
N THR A 42 5.06 -5.50 19.32
CA THR A 42 5.21 -5.26 20.75
C THR A 42 4.01 -5.88 21.47
N PRO A 43 4.15 -6.30 22.74
CA PRO A 43 3.02 -6.75 23.53
C PRO A 43 1.90 -5.71 23.50
N ALA A 44 0.71 -6.13 23.07
CA ALA A 44 -0.44 -5.24 23.01
C ALA A 44 -0.93 -4.93 24.44
N PHE A 45 -1.27 -3.66 24.67
CA PHE A 45 -1.73 -3.19 25.98
C PHE A 45 -3.08 -3.84 26.33
N ASN A 46 -3.23 -4.31 27.57
CA ASN A 46 -4.43 -5.03 28.05
C ASN A 46 -4.86 -6.22 27.19
N ALA A 47 -3.96 -6.81 26.40
CA ALA A 47 -4.31 -7.89 25.48
C ALA A 47 -4.46 -9.27 26.16
N MET A 48 -4.38 -9.34 27.50
CA MET A 48 -4.49 -10.57 28.29
C MET A 48 -3.63 -11.74 27.77
N GLY A 49 -2.44 -11.43 27.24
CA GLY A 49 -1.50 -12.42 26.70
C GLY A 49 -1.68 -12.76 25.21
N ALA A 50 -2.66 -12.16 24.51
CA ALA A 50 -2.78 -12.30 23.07
C ALA A 50 -1.57 -11.70 22.34
N LYS A 51 -1.05 -12.42 21.35
CA LYS A 51 0.15 -12.05 20.58
C LYS A 51 -0.16 -11.77 19.12
N SER A 52 -1.35 -12.14 18.67
CA SER A 52 -1.82 -11.96 17.31
C SER A 52 -3.32 -11.64 17.26
N LEU A 53 -3.78 -11.10 16.12
CA LEU A 53 -5.21 -10.97 15.83
C LEU A 53 -5.92 -12.33 15.80
N SER A 54 -5.20 -13.40 15.44
CA SER A 54 -5.73 -14.76 15.41
C SER A 54 -6.13 -15.26 16.80
N ASP A 55 -5.39 -14.87 17.84
CA ASP A 55 -5.67 -15.25 19.23
C ASP A 55 -6.96 -14.61 19.76
N MET A 56 -7.43 -13.54 19.11
CA MET A 56 -8.62 -12.79 19.52
C MET A 56 -9.89 -13.25 18.79
N ARG A 57 -9.80 -14.28 17.95
CA ARG A 57 -10.96 -14.84 17.21
C ARG A 57 -11.93 -15.55 18.16
N GLY A 58 -13.15 -15.79 17.66
CA GLY A 58 -14.23 -16.45 18.40
C GLY A 58 -15.23 -15.48 19.04
N LYS A 59 -14.98 -14.17 18.98
CA LYS A 59 -15.93 -13.10 19.34
C LYS A 59 -15.89 -12.00 18.29
N PRO A 60 -17.02 -11.31 18.02
CA PRO A 60 -17.01 -10.11 17.19
C PRO A 60 -16.11 -9.04 17.80
N MET A 61 -15.30 -8.39 16.96
CA MET A 61 -14.35 -7.37 17.40
C MET A 61 -14.43 -6.13 16.53
N LEU A 62 -14.30 -4.97 17.17
CA LEU A 62 -14.06 -3.70 16.50
C LEU A 62 -12.55 -3.43 16.52
N VAL A 63 -11.99 -3.14 15.35
CA VAL A 63 -10.59 -2.74 15.22
C VAL A 63 -10.57 -1.31 14.69
N GLU A 64 -9.96 -0.42 15.47
CA GLU A 64 -9.80 0.99 15.12
C GLU A 64 -8.32 1.32 14.99
N PHE A 65 -7.96 1.99 13.89
CA PHE A 65 -6.62 2.49 13.67
C PHE A 65 -6.58 3.96 14.10
N TRP A 66 -5.74 4.26 15.07
CA TRP A 66 -5.55 5.62 15.59
C TRP A 66 -4.06 5.92 15.71
N GLY A 67 -3.70 7.18 15.49
CA GLY A 67 -2.32 7.64 15.46
C GLY A 67 -2.24 9.06 14.93
N THR A 68 -1.16 9.77 15.26
CA THR A 68 -0.98 11.16 14.84
C THR A 68 -0.28 11.30 13.48
N ARG A 69 0.11 10.18 12.85
CA ARG A 69 0.96 10.14 11.65
C ARG A 69 0.62 8.90 10.84
#